data_AF-A0A938RDQ2-F1
#
_entry.id   AF-A0A938RDQ2-F1
#
_cell.length_a   1.000
_cell.length_b   1.000
_cell.length_c   1.000
_cell.angle_alpha   90.00
_cell.angle_beta   90.00
_cell.angle_gamma   90.00
#
_symmetry.space_group_name_H-M   'P 1'
#
loop_
_entity.id
_entity.type
_entity.pdbx_description
1 polymer ?
#
loop_
_entity_poly.entity_id
_entity_poly.type
_entity_poly.pdbx_seq_one_letter_code
_entity_poly.pdbx_strand_id
1 'polypeptide(L)'
;MTFKLVSDYTPCGDQPQAIEVLSTGIVNGAAHQVLLGVTGSGKTYTVANVIERVQRPALVLAPNKTLAAQLYAEFKELFPENAVEYFVSYYDYYQPEAYVPSSDTYIEKDSSINEEIDRLRHAATSSLLQRRDVIVVASISCIYGLGSPVDYKGMLVLIQDRADIQRDQLLRALVDIQYERNDTDFHRGTFRVRGDVVEIFPAYEENCALRVEFFGDSIDSISRIDALTGRVLQRLTHIHVYPNSHYVTNRDTIKRASDDIRAELREQIARFEADGKLIEAQRIREKTLFDLEMLESMGYCNGIENYSRHLDGRSAGQPPFVLLDYFPDDFIVFIDESHIGVPQIRGMYNGDRSRKQTLVDYGFRLPSALDNRPLTFEEFNARVRQLVYISATPAEYELQQA
;
A
#
# COMPACT_ATOMS: atom_id res chain seq x y z
N MET A 1 -5.85 -22.28 4.31
CA MET A 1 -6.43 -21.36 5.30
C MET A 1 -7.78 -20.94 4.78
N THR A 2 -8.80 -20.89 5.63
CA THR A 2 -10.20 -20.63 5.27
C THR A 2 -10.77 -19.53 6.16
N PHE A 3 -11.65 -18.68 5.63
CA PHE A 3 -12.43 -17.76 6.44
C PHE A 3 -13.33 -18.53 7.41
N LYS A 4 -13.40 -18.06 8.65
CA LYS A 4 -14.21 -18.62 9.72
C LYS A 4 -14.94 -17.50 10.44
N LEU A 5 -16.23 -17.38 10.16
CA LEU A 5 -17.11 -16.41 10.79
C LEU A 5 -17.40 -16.87 12.23
N VAL A 6 -17.23 -15.95 13.18
CA VAL A 6 -17.56 -16.16 14.59
C VAL A 6 -18.61 -15.13 14.98
N SER A 7 -19.80 -15.62 15.35
CA SER A 7 -20.93 -14.78 15.71
C SER A 7 -21.95 -15.58 16.51
N ASP A 8 -22.58 -14.95 17.51
CA ASP A 8 -23.73 -15.51 18.22
C ASP A 8 -25.04 -15.33 17.43
N TYR A 9 -25.01 -14.54 16.36
CA TYR A 9 -26.17 -14.25 15.52
C TYR A 9 -26.32 -15.29 14.40
N THR A 10 -27.56 -15.59 14.02
CA THR A 10 -27.86 -16.32 12.78
C THR A 10 -28.51 -15.37 11.77
N PRO A 11 -28.19 -15.46 10.46
CA PRO A 11 -28.84 -14.63 9.44
C PRO A 11 -30.37 -14.68 9.56
N CYS A 12 -31.02 -13.51 9.58
CA CYS A 12 -32.46 -13.39 9.80
C CYS A 12 -33.12 -12.38 8.85
N GLY A 13 -34.45 -12.38 8.79
CA GLY A 13 -35.20 -11.56 7.82
C GLY A 13 -34.81 -11.92 6.37
N ASP A 14 -34.45 -10.91 5.58
CA ASP A 14 -34.05 -11.08 4.17
C ASP A 14 -32.57 -11.46 3.99
N GLN A 15 -31.77 -11.46 5.08
CA GLN A 15 -30.33 -11.77 5.01
C GLN A 15 -30.04 -13.15 4.39
N PRO A 16 -30.71 -14.26 4.74
CA PRO A 16 -30.42 -15.57 4.15
C PRO A 16 -30.56 -15.57 2.63
N GLN A 17 -31.60 -14.93 2.10
CA GLN A 17 -31.81 -14.83 0.66
C GLN A 17 -30.75 -13.94 0.00
N ALA A 18 -30.42 -12.78 0.60
CA ALA A 18 -29.38 -11.91 0.08
C ALA A 18 -28.01 -12.61 0.03
N ILE A 19 -27.64 -13.36 1.09
CA ILE A 19 -26.40 -14.14 1.15
C ILE A 19 -26.38 -15.19 0.04
N GLU A 20 -27.48 -15.93 -0.15
CA GLU A 20 -27.59 -16.96 -1.18
C GLU A 20 -27.40 -16.38 -2.58
N VAL A 21 -28.12 -15.30 -2.90
CA VAL A 21 -28.09 -14.66 -4.22
C VAL A 21 -26.70 -14.11 -4.51
N LEU A 22 -26.13 -13.34 -3.58
CA LEU A 22 -24.81 -12.73 -3.77
C LEU A 22 -23.71 -13.80 -3.93
N SER A 23 -23.71 -14.81 -3.05
CA SER A 23 -22.71 -15.88 -3.09
C SER A 23 -22.81 -16.68 -4.38
N THR A 24 -24.03 -17.04 -4.79
CA THR A 24 -24.27 -17.77 -6.04
C THR A 24 -23.87 -16.94 -7.25
N GLY A 25 -24.20 -15.65 -7.27
CA GLY A 25 -23.78 -14.73 -8.33
C GLY A 25 -22.25 -14.66 -8.44
N ILE A 26 -21.54 -14.56 -7.30
CA ILE A 26 -20.07 -14.52 -7.29
C ILE A 26 -19.50 -15.84 -7.83
N VAL A 27 -20.00 -16.98 -7.37
CA VAL A 27 -19.54 -18.31 -7.80
C VAL A 27 -19.81 -18.54 -9.29
N ASN A 28 -20.92 -18.04 -9.82
CA ASN A 28 -21.28 -18.12 -11.24
C ASN A 28 -20.53 -17.10 -12.12
N GLY A 29 -19.68 -16.26 -11.54
CA GLY A 29 -18.87 -15.30 -12.29
C GLY A 29 -19.59 -13.99 -12.65
N ALA A 30 -20.65 -13.62 -11.93
CA ALA A 30 -21.26 -12.29 -12.08
C ALA A 30 -20.23 -11.21 -11.76
N ALA A 31 -20.01 -10.30 -12.70
CA ALA A 31 -19.02 -9.22 -12.58
C ALA A 31 -19.49 -8.13 -11.61
N HIS A 32 -20.78 -7.80 -11.64
CA HIS A 32 -21.37 -6.75 -10.83
C HIS A 32 -22.63 -7.27 -10.13
N GLN A 33 -22.81 -6.89 -8.87
CA GLN A 33 -24.01 -7.15 -8.10
C GLN A 33 -24.31 -5.98 -7.17
N VAL A 34 -25.58 -5.79 -6.81
CA VAL A 34 -26.01 -4.74 -5.87
C VAL A 34 -26.68 -5.39 -4.66
N LEU A 35 -26.17 -5.07 -3.47
CA LEU A 35 -26.86 -5.28 -2.20
C LEU A 35 -27.61 -4.00 -1.83
N LEU A 36 -28.90 -3.95 -2.20
CA LEU A 36 -29.81 -2.90 -1.77
C LEU A 36 -30.25 -3.17 -0.33
N GLY A 37 -29.65 -2.46 0.62
CA GLY A 37 -29.88 -2.69 2.05
C GLY A 37 -30.21 -1.40 2.80
N VAL A 38 -31.36 -1.35 3.47
CA VAL A 38 -31.73 -0.22 4.33
C VAL A 38 -30.75 -0.07 5.51
N THR A 39 -30.62 1.14 6.05
CA THR A 39 -29.77 1.39 7.23
C THR A 39 -30.24 0.55 8.41
N GLY A 40 -29.28 -0.10 9.09
CA GLY A 40 -29.58 -0.98 10.23
C GLY A 40 -29.98 -2.42 9.86
N SER A 41 -30.02 -2.80 8.59
CA SER A 41 -30.34 -4.19 8.18
C SER A 41 -29.22 -5.22 8.40
N GLY A 42 -28.09 -4.81 8.99
CA GLY A 42 -26.94 -5.68 9.20
C GLY A 42 -26.13 -5.97 7.93
N LYS A 43 -25.92 -4.97 7.07
CA LYS A 43 -25.19 -5.11 5.79
C LYS A 43 -23.81 -5.76 5.96
N THR A 44 -23.03 -5.34 6.97
CA THR A 44 -21.71 -5.94 7.26
C THR A 44 -21.81 -7.43 7.55
N TYR A 45 -22.81 -7.86 8.32
CA TYR A 45 -23.01 -9.27 8.65
C TYR A 45 -23.38 -10.10 7.41
N THR A 46 -24.23 -9.57 6.54
CA THR A 46 -24.53 -10.17 5.22
C THR A 46 -23.27 -10.35 4.40
N VAL A 47 -22.43 -9.31 4.29
CA VAL A 47 -21.17 -9.36 3.53
C VAL A 47 -20.18 -10.36 4.14
N ALA A 48 -20.06 -10.40 5.47
CA ALA A 48 -19.22 -11.37 6.16
C ALA A 48 -19.64 -12.82 5.84
N ASN A 49 -20.94 -13.12 5.87
CA ASN A 49 -21.45 -14.44 5.46
C ASN A 49 -21.13 -14.75 3.99
N VAL A 50 -21.22 -13.77 3.10
CA VAL A 50 -20.84 -13.96 1.68
C VAL A 50 -19.34 -14.27 1.55
N ILE A 51 -18.47 -13.55 2.26
CA ILE A 51 -17.02 -13.78 2.26
C ILE A 51 -16.70 -15.20 2.78
N GLU A 52 -17.30 -15.59 3.91
CA GLU A 52 -17.15 -16.94 4.46
C GLU A 52 -17.64 -18.01 3.48
N ARG A 53 -18.77 -17.79 2.80
CA ARG A 53 -19.30 -18.77 1.86
C ARG A 53 -18.47 -18.93 0.60
N VAL A 54 -17.89 -17.83 0.12
CA VAL A 54 -17.14 -17.81 -1.15
C VAL A 54 -15.65 -18.13 -0.97
N GLN A 55 -15.09 -17.92 0.23
CA GLN A 55 -13.71 -18.30 0.58
C GLN A 55 -12.63 -17.63 -0.29
N ARG A 56 -12.83 -16.35 -0.64
CA ARG A 56 -11.91 -15.57 -1.49
C ARG A 56 -11.48 -14.28 -0.80
N PRO A 57 -10.22 -13.83 -0.98
CA PRO A 57 -9.77 -12.57 -0.41
C PRO A 57 -10.67 -11.41 -0.81
N ALA A 58 -10.92 -10.49 0.13
CA ALA A 58 -11.87 -9.42 -0.05
C ALA A 58 -11.24 -8.05 0.20
N LEU A 59 -11.55 -7.09 -0.67
CA LEU A 59 -11.32 -5.67 -0.44
C LEU A 59 -12.66 -5.02 -0.11
N VAL A 60 -12.77 -4.40 1.07
CA VAL A 60 -13.95 -3.61 1.46
C VAL A 60 -13.57 -2.14 1.41
N LEU A 61 -14.09 -1.40 0.43
CA LEU A 61 -13.84 0.00 0.23
C LEU A 61 -14.90 0.84 0.95
N ALA A 62 -14.45 1.73 1.82
CA ALA A 62 -15.30 2.71 2.49
C ALA A 62 -14.97 4.15 2.00
N PRO A 63 -15.98 5.04 1.91
CA PRO A 63 -15.81 6.39 1.38
C PRO A 63 -15.04 7.35 2.29
N ASN A 64 -14.86 7.00 3.58
CA ASN A 64 -14.16 7.82 4.56
C ASN A 64 -13.47 6.97 5.65
N LYS A 65 -12.51 7.57 6.38
CA LYS A 65 -11.71 6.89 7.41
C LYS A 65 -12.56 6.39 8.59
N THR A 66 -13.59 7.13 8.98
CA THR A 66 -14.46 6.79 10.12
C THR A 66 -15.23 5.50 9.86
N LEU A 67 -15.91 5.42 8.71
CA LEU A 67 -16.63 4.22 8.30
C LEU A 67 -15.68 3.05 8.06
N ALA A 68 -14.50 3.30 7.46
CA ALA A 68 -13.48 2.28 7.32
C ALA A 68 -13.06 1.69 8.69
N ALA A 69 -12.87 2.54 9.71
CA ALA A 69 -12.48 2.08 11.05
C ALA A 69 -13.60 1.26 11.72
N GLN A 70 -14.87 1.67 11.53
CA GLN A 70 -16.03 0.93 12.02
C GLN A 70 -16.11 -0.46 11.38
N LEU A 71 -16.05 -0.53 10.05
CA LEU A 71 -16.06 -1.80 9.32
C LEU A 71 -14.87 -2.69 9.71
N TYR A 72 -13.69 -2.12 9.87
CA TYR A 72 -12.51 -2.86 10.32
C TYR A 72 -12.71 -3.50 11.69
N ALA A 73 -13.28 -2.77 12.65
CA ALA A 73 -13.60 -3.30 13.98
C ALA A 73 -14.66 -4.42 13.90
N GLU A 74 -15.74 -4.21 13.14
CA GLU A 74 -16.79 -5.21 12.93
C GLU A 74 -16.24 -6.49 12.27
N PHE A 75 -15.43 -6.37 11.21
CA PHE A 75 -14.81 -7.53 10.57
C PHE A 75 -13.80 -8.23 11.49
N LYS A 76 -13.04 -7.50 12.32
CA LYS A 76 -12.13 -8.09 13.32
C LYS A 76 -12.88 -8.95 14.34
N GLU A 77 -14.04 -8.50 14.80
CA GLU A 77 -14.90 -9.26 15.72
C GLU A 77 -15.49 -10.50 15.04
N LEU A 78 -15.91 -10.37 13.78
CA LEU A 78 -16.51 -11.43 12.99
C LEU A 78 -15.50 -12.48 12.50
N PHE A 79 -14.24 -12.11 12.28
CA PHE A 79 -13.18 -13.01 11.79
C PHE A 79 -11.92 -12.96 12.66
N PRO A 80 -12.00 -13.34 13.95
CA PRO A 80 -10.89 -13.19 14.90
C PRO A 80 -9.69 -14.10 14.59
N GLU A 81 -9.88 -15.14 13.78
CA GLU A 81 -8.84 -16.12 13.39
C GLU A 81 -8.24 -15.82 11.99
N ASN A 82 -8.81 -14.88 11.23
CA ASN A 82 -8.35 -14.52 9.88
C ASN A 82 -7.61 -13.18 9.85
N ALA A 83 -6.96 -12.87 8.73
CA ALA A 83 -6.28 -11.59 8.55
C ALA A 83 -7.28 -10.51 8.14
N VAL A 84 -7.80 -9.78 9.12
CA VAL A 84 -8.54 -8.54 8.89
C VAL A 84 -7.57 -7.39 9.02
N GLU A 85 -7.40 -6.65 7.94
CA GLU A 85 -6.36 -5.65 7.75
C GLU A 85 -6.96 -4.28 7.43
N TYR A 86 -6.22 -3.21 7.74
CA TYR A 86 -6.68 -1.84 7.58
C TYR A 86 -5.75 -1.05 6.65
N PHE A 87 -6.31 -0.45 5.59
CA PHE A 87 -5.53 0.25 4.57
C PHE A 87 -6.12 1.61 4.21
N VAL A 88 -5.73 2.64 4.95
CA VAL A 88 -6.11 4.02 4.68
C VAL A 88 -4.87 4.91 4.52
N SER A 89 -5.06 6.19 4.20
CA SER A 89 -3.97 7.15 4.24
C SER A 89 -3.39 7.22 5.65
N TYR A 90 -2.09 6.92 5.76
CA TYR A 90 -1.27 7.08 6.96
C TYR A 90 -0.96 8.53 7.32
N TYR A 91 -1.42 9.52 6.55
CA TYR A 91 -1.22 10.90 6.94
C TYR A 91 -2.33 11.35 7.89
N ASP A 92 -1.94 11.84 9.07
CA ASP A 92 -2.83 12.59 9.98
C ASP A 92 -3.09 14.00 9.44
N TYR A 93 -2.03 14.60 8.89
CA TYR A 93 -2.07 15.86 8.16
C TYR A 93 -1.32 15.69 6.85
N TYR A 94 -1.90 16.20 5.76
CA TYR A 94 -1.28 16.15 4.44
C TYR A 94 -1.58 17.42 3.64
N GLN A 95 -0.53 18.17 3.35
CA GLN A 95 -0.52 19.25 2.38
C GLN A 95 0.24 18.79 1.14
N PRO A 96 -0.44 18.66 -0.02
CA PRO A 96 0.25 18.30 -1.25
C PRO A 96 1.14 19.44 -1.73
N GLU A 97 2.23 19.08 -2.40
CA GLU A 97 3.00 20.03 -3.21
C GLU A 97 2.09 20.67 -4.26
N ALA A 98 2.13 21.99 -4.38
CA ALA A 98 1.35 22.72 -5.36
C ALA A 98 2.03 24.05 -5.72
N TYR A 99 1.68 24.58 -6.89
CA TYR A 99 2.08 25.91 -7.31
C TYR A 99 0.83 26.67 -7.76
N VAL A 100 0.69 27.91 -7.26
CA VAL A 100 -0.44 28.80 -7.57
C VAL A 100 0.06 29.93 -8.46
N PRO A 101 -0.14 29.86 -9.80
CA PRO A 101 0.46 30.82 -10.73
C PRO A 101 -0.02 32.25 -10.53
N SER A 102 -1.27 32.44 -10.12
CA SER A 102 -1.87 33.77 -9.93
C SER A 102 -1.19 34.60 -8.83
N SER A 103 -0.55 33.94 -7.86
CA SER A 103 0.13 34.59 -6.74
C SER A 103 1.61 34.25 -6.66
N ASP A 104 2.16 33.57 -7.68
CA ASP A 104 3.55 33.08 -7.70
C ASP A 104 3.95 32.37 -6.39
N THR A 105 3.05 31.53 -5.87
CA THR A 105 3.23 30.89 -4.57
C THR A 105 3.48 29.40 -4.75
N TYR A 106 4.68 28.96 -4.37
CA TYR A 106 4.99 27.55 -4.20
C TYR A 106 4.61 27.09 -2.81
N ILE A 107 3.87 25.99 -2.75
CA ILE A 107 3.41 25.35 -1.52
C ILE A 107 4.20 24.05 -1.39
N GLU A 108 5.09 24.01 -0.40
CA GLU A 108 5.86 22.82 -0.07
C GLU A 108 4.94 21.69 0.41
N LYS A 109 5.35 20.46 0.10
CA LYS A 109 4.76 19.27 0.69
C LYS A 109 5.07 19.27 2.17
N ASP A 110 4.03 19.22 2.99
CA ASP A 110 4.14 19.06 4.42
C ASP A 110 3.17 17.96 4.87
N SER A 111 3.62 17.08 5.76
CA SER A 111 2.82 15.94 6.16
C SER A 111 3.26 15.37 7.50
N SER A 112 2.30 14.89 8.28
CA SER A 112 2.53 14.13 9.50
C SER A 112 2.07 12.69 9.28
N ILE A 113 2.97 11.73 9.49
CA ILE A 113 2.70 10.31 9.34
C ILE A 113 2.20 9.76 10.69
N ASN A 114 1.14 8.97 10.62
CA ASN A 114 0.64 8.17 11.72
C ASN A 114 1.31 6.79 11.65
N GLU A 115 2.27 6.58 12.53
CA GLU A 115 3.06 5.35 12.62
C GLU A 115 2.21 4.09 12.81
N GLU A 116 1.04 4.19 13.43
CA GLU A 116 0.16 3.03 13.62
C GLU A 116 -0.59 2.68 12.33
N ILE A 117 -1.04 3.68 11.58
CA ILE A 117 -1.66 3.43 10.26
C ILE A 117 -0.61 2.92 9.27
N ASP A 118 0.63 3.43 9.30
CA ASP A 118 1.69 2.91 8.44
C ASP A 118 1.98 1.42 8.70
N ARG A 119 2.12 1.05 9.98
CA ARG A 119 2.23 -0.34 10.40
C ARG A 119 1.08 -1.20 9.86
N LEU A 120 -0.17 -0.73 9.97
CA LEU A 120 -1.35 -1.45 9.46
C LEU A 120 -1.32 -1.61 7.92
N ARG A 121 -0.77 -0.64 7.18
CA ARG A 121 -0.58 -0.76 5.72
C ARG A 121 0.47 -1.81 5.36
N HIS A 122 1.57 -1.85 6.11
CA HIS A 122 2.58 -2.91 5.97
C HIS A 122 2.00 -4.29 6.33
N ALA A 123 1.17 -4.38 7.37
CA ALA A 123 0.45 -5.60 7.72
C ALA A 123 -0.48 -6.06 6.58
N ALA A 124 -1.27 -5.16 5.99
CA ALA A 124 -2.16 -5.48 4.87
C ALA A 124 -1.42 -6.05 3.65
N THR A 125 -0.36 -5.37 3.21
CA THR A 125 0.43 -5.78 2.04
C THR A 125 1.21 -7.08 2.28
N SER A 126 1.76 -7.27 3.47
CA SER A 126 2.45 -8.53 3.81
C SER A 126 1.46 -9.70 3.96
N SER A 127 0.30 -9.50 4.58
CA SER A 127 -0.76 -10.52 4.70
C SER A 127 -1.23 -11.02 3.33
N LEU A 128 -1.46 -10.11 2.37
CA LEU A 128 -1.85 -10.48 1.00
C LEU A 128 -0.82 -11.37 0.28
N LEU A 129 0.47 -11.22 0.62
CA LEU A 129 1.55 -12.01 0.02
C LEU A 129 1.76 -13.37 0.71
N GLN A 130 1.23 -13.56 1.92
CA GLN A 130 1.47 -14.76 2.75
C GLN A 130 0.28 -15.72 2.83
N ARG A 131 -0.96 -15.19 2.80
CA ARG A 131 -2.18 -15.97 3.02
C ARG A 131 -3.32 -15.50 2.14
N ARG A 132 -4.37 -16.33 2.05
CA ARG A 132 -5.54 -16.07 1.19
C ARG A 132 -6.79 -15.64 1.95
N ASP A 133 -6.88 -15.95 3.23
CA ASP A 133 -7.98 -15.56 4.10
C ASP A 133 -7.75 -14.14 4.67
N VAL A 134 -7.68 -13.18 3.74
CA VAL A 134 -7.43 -11.76 4.01
C VAL A 134 -8.64 -10.91 3.63
N ILE A 135 -9.12 -10.08 4.56
CA ILE A 135 -10.06 -8.99 4.31
C ILE A 135 -9.30 -7.69 4.54
N VAL A 136 -9.18 -6.86 3.51
CA VAL A 136 -8.61 -5.51 3.68
C VAL A 136 -9.74 -4.50 3.65
N VAL A 137 -9.92 -3.79 4.77
CA VAL A 137 -10.82 -2.63 4.83
C VAL A 137 -10.02 -1.39 4.46
N ALA A 138 -10.39 -0.75 3.36
CA ALA A 138 -9.60 0.33 2.78
C ALA A 138 -10.42 1.59 2.51
N SER A 139 -9.74 2.74 2.49
CA SER A 139 -10.27 3.95 1.87
C SER A 139 -9.84 4.01 0.40
N ILE A 140 -10.10 5.15 -0.25
CA ILE A 140 -9.59 5.43 -1.59
C ILE A 140 -8.06 5.35 -1.73
N SER A 141 -7.32 5.25 -0.62
CA SER A 141 -5.89 4.96 -0.65
C SER A 141 -5.54 3.68 -1.42
N CYS A 142 -6.47 2.72 -1.58
CA CYS A 142 -6.22 1.48 -2.31
C CYS A 142 -5.94 1.67 -3.81
N ILE A 143 -6.34 2.81 -4.40
CA ILE A 143 -6.08 3.13 -5.82
C ILE A 143 -4.89 4.07 -6.02
N TYR A 144 -4.17 4.44 -4.95
CA TYR A 144 -2.96 5.25 -5.02
C TYR A 144 -1.71 4.38 -5.13
N GLY A 145 -0.66 4.96 -5.71
CA GLY A 145 0.61 4.30 -5.97
C GLY A 145 1.22 3.62 -4.73
N LEU A 146 1.72 2.42 -4.95
CA LEU A 146 2.60 1.62 -4.11
C LEU A 146 3.75 1.11 -4.98
N GLY A 147 4.85 0.67 -4.38
CA GLY A 147 5.87 -0.04 -5.14
C GLY A 147 5.37 -1.38 -5.66
N SER A 148 6.11 -1.90 -6.63
CA SER A 148 5.86 -3.19 -7.28
C SER A 148 5.71 -4.32 -6.24
N PRO A 149 4.63 -5.11 -6.28
CA PRO A 149 4.48 -6.27 -5.39
C PRO A 149 5.56 -7.33 -5.67
N VAL A 150 6.07 -7.40 -6.90
CA VAL A 150 7.17 -8.30 -7.27
C VAL A 150 8.47 -7.85 -6.62
N ASP A 151 8.78 -6.55 -6.63
CA ASP A 151 10.00 -6.03 -6.02
C ASP A 151 9.90 -6.09 -4.49
N TYR A 152 8.75 -5.71 -3.93
CA TYR A 152 8.49 -5.79 -2.49
C TYR A 152 8.63 -7.22 -1.97
N LYS A 153 8.18 -8.22 -2.74
CA LYS A 153 8.39 -9.64 -2.43
C LYS A 153 9.82 -10.09 -2.71
N GLY A 154 10.43 -9.64 -3.81
CA GLY A 154 11.78 -10.04 -4.22
C GLY A 154 12.88 -9.53 -3.31
N MET A 155 12.62 -8.42 -2.60
CA MET A 155 13.54 -7.84 -1.62
C MET A 155 13.32 -8.36 -0.20
N LEU A 156 12.48 -9.38 0.02
CA LEU A 156 12.36 -9.94 1.36
C LEU A 156 13.66 -10.59 1.83
N VAL A 157 13.95 -10.49 3.13
CA VAL A 157 15.07 -11.19 3.76
C VAL A 157 14.54 -12.44 4.42
N LEU A 158 14.88 -13.61 3.86
CA LEU A 158 14.59 -14.91 4.47
C LEU A 158 15.66 -15.20 5.53
N ILE A 159 15.21 -15.35 6.78
CA ILE A 159 16.03 -15.76 7.90
C ILE A 159 15.62 -17.18 8.27
N GLN A 160 16.53 -18.13 8.18
CA GLN A 160 16.27 -19.54 8.44
C GLN A 160 17.20 -20.07 9.53
N ASP A 161 16.63 -20.86 10.44
CA ASP A 161 17.39 -21.53 11.49
C ASP A 161 18.50 -22.39 10.87
N ARG A 162 19.71 -22.33 11.45
CA ARG A 162 20.92 -23.04 10.98
C ARG A 162 21.42 -22.63 9.60
N ALA A 163 20.97 -21.49 9.07
CA ALA A 163 21.53 -20.94 7.84
C ALA A 163 23.00 -20.53 8.05
N ASP A 164 23.85 -20.84 7.07
CA ASP A 164 25.25 -20.40 7.00
C ASP A 164 25.29 -18.99 6.42
N ILE A 165 25.04 -18.00 7.28
CA ILE A 165 25.03 -16.59 6.96
C ILE A 165 25.77 -15.84 8.04
N GLN A 166 26.77 -15.05 7.64
CA GLN A 166 27.50 -14.20 8.57
C GLN A 166 26.60 -13.06 9.07
N ARG A 167 26.74 -12.71 10.35
CA ARG A 167 25.99 -11.61 10.97
C ARG A 167 26.02 -10.34 10.12
N ASP A 168 27.19 -9.90 9.69
CA ASP A 168 27.36 -8.66 8.92
C ASP A 168 26.71 -8.74 7.53
N GLN A 169 26.48 -9.94 6.98
CA GLN A 169 25.70 -10.12 5.75
C GLN A 169 24.22 -9.88 6.02
N LEU A 170 23.68 -10.41 7.12
CA LEU A 170 22.31 -10.11 7.55
C LEU A 170 22.11 -8.61 7.79
N LEU A 171 23.06 -7.94 8.45
CA LEU A 171 22.95 -6.48 8.70
C LEU A 171 22.90 -5.67 7.40
N ARG A 172 23.73 -6.02 6.40
CA ARG A 172 23.68 -5.36 5.09
C ARG A 172 22.35 -5.61 4.39
N ALA A 173 21.86 -6.85 4.41
CA ALA A 173 20.57 -7.18 3.84
C ALA A 173 19.42 -6.39 4.48
N LEU A 174 19.45 -6.16 5.80
CA LEU A 174 18.46 -5.33 6.51
C LEU A 174 18.54 -3.85 6.09
N VAL A 175 19.75 -3.31 5.94
CA VAL A 175 19.94 -1.93 5.44
C VAL A 175 19.46 -1.79 4.00
N ASP A 176 19.71 -2.77 3.14
CA ASP A 176 19.26 -2.77 1.74
C ASP A 176 17.72 -2.78 1.63
N ILE A 177 17.01 -3.23 2.67
CA ILE A 177 15.55 -3.20 2.77
C ILE A 177 15.02 -2.07 3.68
N GLN A 178 15.84 -1.01 3.85
CA GLN A 178 15.54 0.24 4.54
C GLN A 178 15.34 0.16 6.06
N TYR A 179 15.92 -0.84 6.72
CA TYR A 179 15.97 -0.82 8.18
C TYR A 179 17.17 -0.02 8.68
N GLU A 180 16.95 0.73 9.75
CA GLU A 180 17.98 1.52 10.41
C GLU A 180 18.61 0.75 11.58
N ARG A 181 19.93 0.86 11.75
CA ARG A 181 20.58 0.35 12.95
C ARG A 181 20.41 1.35 14.09
N ASN A 182 19.70 0.95 15.15
CA ASN A 182 19.54 1.77 16.35
C ASN A 182 19.72 0.94 17.63
N ASP A 183 20.92 1.01 18.21
CA ASP A 183 21.25 0.24 19.41
C ASP A 183 20.65 0.83 20.70
N THR A 184 20.23 2.10 20.67
CA THR A 184 19.72 2.85 21.84
C THR A 184 18.20 2.82 21.89
N ASP A 185 17.56 3.25 20.80
CA ASP A 185 16.10 3.35 20.69
C ASP A 185 15.58 2.28 19.74
N PHE A 186 14.92 1.27 20.31
CA PHE A 186 14.47 0.10 19.56
C PHE A 186 12.99 0.22 19.23
N HIS A 187 12.71 0.66 18.01
CA HIS A 187 11.37 0.87 17.48
C HIS A 187 11.20 0.20 16.11
N ARG A 188 9.97 0.20 15.57
CA ARG A 188 9.66 -0.37 14.26
C ARG A 188 10.58 0.17 13.17
N GLY A 189 10.97 -0.70 12.23
CA GLY A 189 11.87 -0.34 11.14
C GLY A 189 13.34 -0.27 11.56
N THR A 190 13.68 -0.69 12.77
CA THR A 190 15.07 -0.73 13.25
C THR A 190 15.54 -2.13 13.56
N PHE A 191 16.86 -2.28 13.61
CA PHE A 191 17.51 -3.42 14.23
C PHE A 191 18.63 -2.98 15.17
N ARG A 192 18.99 -3.83 16.12
CA ARG A 192 20.09 -3.62 17.06
C ARG A 192 20.95 -4.87 17.21
N VAL A 193 22.19 -4.67 17.64
CA VAL A 193 23.18 -5.75 17.80
C VAL A 193 23.71 -5.79 19.23
N ARG A 194 23.62 -6.96 19.86
CA ARG A 194 24.15 -7.22 21.20
C ARG A 194 25.01 -8.48 21.18
N GLY A 195 26.30 -8.31 20.89
CA GLY A 195 27.23 -9.43 20.71
C GLY A 195 26.84 -10.28 19.50
N ASP A 196 26.46 -11.53 19.77
CA ASP A 196 26.05 -12.51 18.76
C ASP A 196 24.53 -12.52 18.53
N VAL A 197 23.81 -11.55 19.10
CA VAL A 197 22.36 -11.40 18.96
C VAL A 197 22.04 -10.20 18.08
N VAL A 198 21.22 -10.42 17.05
CA VAL A 198 20.59 -9.37 16.25
C VAL A 198 19.11 -9.36 16.57
N GLU A 199 18.59 -8.22 17.05
CA GLU A 199 17.16 -8.01 17.25
C GLU A 199 16.63 -7.07 16.17
N ILE A 200 15.54 -7.47 15.52
CA ILE A 200 14.92 -6.77 14.38
C ILE A 200 13.48 -6.45 14.79
N PHE A 201 13.04 -5.21 14.61
CA PHE A 201 11.65 -4.83 14.85
C PHE A 201 10.95 -4.60 13.50
N PRO A 202 10.20 -5.59 12.97
CA PRO A 202 9.59 -5.47 11.66
C PRO A 202 8.57 -4.34 11.58
N ALA A 203 8.49 -3.67 10.43
CA ALA A 203 7.61 -2.51 10.19
C ALA A 203 6.11 -2.81 10.39
N TYR A 204 5.70 -4.07 10.26
CA TYR A 204 4.30 -4.54 10.34
C TYR A 204 3.91 -5.07 11.73
N GLU A 205 4.86 -5.30 12.62
CA GLU A 205 4.59 -5.87 13.95
C GLU A 205 4.20 -4.77 14.96
N GLU A 206 3.26 -5.06 15.85
CA GLU A 206 2.78 -4.09 16.85
C GLU A 206 3.70 -4.03 18.08
N ASN A 207 3.91 -5.19 18.71
CA ASN A 207 4.62 -5.34 19.98
C ASN A 207 5.65 -6.46 19.97
N CYS A 208 5.82 -7.13 18.82
CA CYS A 208 6.72 -8.26 18.67
C CYS A 208 7.94 -7.87 17.85
N ALA A 209 9.11 -8.32 18.30
CA ALA A 209 10.36 -8.24 17.57
C ALA A 209 10.89 -9.65 17.28
N LEU A 210 11.88 -9.73 16.40
CA LEU A 210 12.60 -10.95 16.08
C LEU A 210 13.96 -10.91 16.77
N ARG A 211 14.35 -12.01 17.40
CA ARG A 211 15.70 -12.24 17.92
C ARG A 211 16.34 -13.35 17.09
N VAL A 212 17.48 -13.03 16.49
CA VAL A 212 18.33 -13.95 15.73
C VAL A 212 19.63 -14.11 16.51
N GLU A 213 19.88 -15.31 17.01
CA GLU A 213 21.08 -15.65 17.77
C GLU A 213 22.07 -16.37 16.84
N PHE A 214 23.32 -15.93 16.83
CA PHE A 214 24.38 -16.48 15.99
C PHE A 214 25.34 -17.36 16.80
N PHE A 215 25.90 -18.37 16.13
CA PHE A 215 27.04 -19.14 16.59
C PHE A 215 28.11 -19.14 15.49
N GLY A 216 29.12 -18.28 15.65
CA GLY A 216 30.11 -18.02 14.61
C GLY A 216 29.46 -17.40 13.37
N ASP A 217 29.60 -18.09 12.22
CA ASP A 217 29.09 -17.64 10.93
C ASP A 217 27.72 -18.27 10.56
N SER A 218 27.01 -18.83 11.55
CA SER A 218 25.72 -19.48 11.35
C SER A 218 24.66 -19.01 12.35
N ILE A 219 23.38 -19.07 11.95
CA ILE A 219 22.25 -18.80 12.85
C ILE A 219 22.04 -20.02 13.76
N ASP A 220 22.05 -19.82 15.08
CA ASP A 220 21.76 -20.86 16.08
C ASP A 220 20.28 -20.96 16.43
N SER A 221 19.58 -19.83 16.53
CA SER A 221 18.15 -19.82 16.77
C SER A 221 17.44 -18.55 16.32
N ILE A 222 16.15 -18.69 16.03
CA ILE A 222 15.25 -17.57 15.70
C ILE A 222 14.08 -17.61 16.69
N SER A 223 13.79 -16.47 17.31
CA SER A 223 12.69 -16.34 18.25
C SER A 223 11.89 -15.07 17.99
N ARG A 224 10.56 -15.16 18.12
CA ARG A 224 9.71 -13.99 18.33
C ARG A 224 9.77 -13.60 19.81
N ILE A 225 10.04 -12.34 20.07
CA ILE A 225 10.15 -11.77 21.41
C ILE A 225 9.16 -10.62 21.60
N ASP A 226 8.76 -10.39 22.84
CA ASP A 226 8.10 -9.14 23.23
C ASP A 226 9.11 -8.00 23.13
N ALA A 227 8.81 -6.97 22.34
CA ALA A 227 9.77 -5.90 22.00
C ALA A 227 10.19 -5.05 23.20
N LEU A 228 9.35 -4.97 24.24
CA LEU A 228 9.60 -4.17 25.44
C LEU A 228 10.35 -4.96 26.52
N THR A 229 9.89 -6.17 26.81
CA THR A 229 10.42 -7.01 27.90
C THR A 229 11.55 -7.93 27.45
N GLY A 230 11.68 -8.19 26.15
CA GLY A 230 12.65 -9.13 25.58
C GLY A 230 12.33 -10.59 25.86
N ARG A 231 11.14 -10.90 26.41
CA ARG A 231 10.70 -12.27 26.70
C ARG A 231 10.46 -13.03 25.41
N VAL A 232 10.98 -14.26 25.32
CA VAL A 232 10.68 -15.17 24.21
C VAL A 232 9.22 -15.59 24.26
N LEU A 233 8.49 -15.30 23.17
CA LEU A 233 7.09 -15.68 22.97
C LEU A 233 7.00 -17.00 22.21
N GLN A 234 7.82 -17.17 21.17
CA GLN A 234 7.78 -18.33 20.29
C GLN A 234 9.14 -18.55 19.63
N ARG A 235 9.54 -19.81 19.45
CA ARG A 235 10.69 -20.18 18.58
C ARG A 235 10.22 -20.45 17.16
N LEU A 236 11.01 -20.01 16.19
CA LEU A 236 10.70 -20.08 14.77
C LEU A 236 11.76 -20.90 14.03
N THR A 237 11.35 -21.62 12.99
CA THR A 237 12.29 -22.33 12.10
C THR A 237 12.75 -21.46 10.94
N HIS A 238 11.92 -20.50 10.52
CA HIS A 238 12.23 -19.52 9.50
C HIS A 238 11.27 -18.33 9.61
N ILE A 239 11.64 -17.20 9.02
CA ILE A 239 10.80 -16.01 8.89
C ILE A 239 11.22 -15.14 7.70
N HIS A 240 10.25 -14.50 7.07
CA HIS A 240 10.49 -13.45 6.07
C HIS A 240 10.41 -12.09 6.74
N VAL A 241 11.43 -11.25 6.55
CA VAL A 241 11.41 -9.83 6.93
C VAL A 241 11.14 -9.01 5.67
N TYR A 242 10.02 -8.30 5.65
CA TYR A 242 9.63 -7.44 4.54
C TYR A 242 10.31 -6.06 4.63
N PRO A 243 10.48 -5.37 3.49
CA PRO A 243 11.07 -4.03 3.48
C PRO A 243 10.33 -3.03 4.35
N ASN A 244 11.07 -2.09 4.93
CA ASN A 244 10.58 -1.03 5.81
C ASN A 244 9.93 0.15 5.04
N SER A 245 9.70 -0.01 3.73
CA SER A 245 9.01 0.97 2.90
C SER A 245 8.32 0.26 1.74
N HIS A 246 7.23 0.83 1.24
CA HIS A 246 6.62 0.36 -0.02
C HIS A 246 7.37 0.83 -1.26
N TYR A 247 8.31 1.77 -1.17
CA TYR A 247 9.07 2.31 -2.30
C TYR A 247 10.55 1.88 -2.26
N VAL A 248 10.79 0.61 -1.99
CA VAL A 248 12.14 0.05 -1.98
C VAL A 248 12.51 -0.46 -3.37
N THR A 249 13.74 -0.17 -3.78
CA THR A 249 14.30 -0.67 -5.03
C THR A 249 15.78 -0.99 -4.85
N ASN A 250 16.34 -1.80 -5.75
CA ASN A 250 17.74 -2.20 -5.71
C ASN A 250 18.66 -1.16 -6.38
N ARG A 251 19.97 -1.22 -6.10
CA ARG A 251 20.96 -0.25 -6.61
C ARG A 251 21.07 -0.22 -8.14
N ASP A 252 20.93 -1.37 -8.80
CA ASP A 252 21.00 -1.45 -10.27
C ASP A 252 19.82 -0.72 -10.91
N THR A 253 18.63 -0.87 -10.31
CA THR A 253 17.43 -0.14 -10.71
C THR A 253 17.58 1.36 -10.51
N ILE A 254 18.14 1.80 -9.37
CA ILE A 254 18.43 3.23 -9.13
C ILE A 254 19.36 3.77 -10.22
N LYS A 255 20.45 3.07 -10.51
CA LYS A 255 21.40 3.50 -11.54
C LYS A 255 20.73 3.66 -12.92
N ARG A 256 19.96 2.65 -13.35
CA ARG A 256 19.19 2.72 -14.61
C ARG A 256 18.21 3.90 -14.59
N ALA A 257 17.40 4.01 -13.55
CA ALA A 257 16.41 5.07 -13.41
C ALA A 257 17.05 6.45 -13.40
N SER A 258 18.21 6.63 -12.76
CA SER A 258 18.95 7.89 -12.76
C SER A 258 19.37 8.32 -14.17
N ASP A 259 19.78 7.37 -15.02
CA ASP A 259 20.13 7.65 -16.41
C ASP A 259 18.89 8.04 -17.24
N ASP A 260 17.77 7.35 -17.04
CA ASP A 260 16.49 7.67 -17.69
C ASP A 260 15.96 9.06 -17.25
N ILE A 261 16.07 9.39 -15.97
CA ILE A 261 15.69 10.70 -15.40
C ILE A 261 16.58 11.81 -15.98
N ARG A 262 17.89 11.59 -16.11
CA ARG A 262 18.81 12.55 -16.75
C ARG A 262 18.47 12.80 -18.21
N ALA A 263 18.06 11.77 -18.94
CA ALA A 263 17.64 11.89 -20.33
C ALA A 263 16.38 12.76 -20.43
N GLU A 264 15.33 12.46 -19.66
CA GLU A 264 14.10 13.27 -19.64
C GLU A 264 14.37 14.71 -19.19
N LEU A 265 15.26 14.91 -18.21
CA LEU A 265 15.65 16.24 -17.75
C LEU A 265 16.26 17.07 -18.88
N ARG A 266 17.16 16.48 -19.68
CA ARG A 266 17.78 17.19 -20.82
C ARG A 266 16.74 17.60 -21.86
N GLU A 267 15.82 16.69 -22.20
CA GLU A 267 14.73 16.97 -23.14
C GLU A 267 13.81 18.10 -22.62
N GLN A 268 13.44 18.03 -21.34
CA GLN A 268 12.56 19.02 -20.73
C GLN A 268 13.21 20.41 -20.61
N ILE A 269 14.51 20.48 -20.28
CA ILE A 269 15.27 21.73 -20.29
C ILE A 269 15.28 22.34 -21.70
N ALA A 270 15.60 21.55 -22.73
CA ALA A 270 15.66 22.04 -24.11
C ALA A 270 14.31 22.58 -24.57
N ARG A 271 13.21 21.92 -24.16
CA ARG A 271 11.85 22.40 -24.43
C ARG A 271 11.56 23.74 -23.76
N PHE A 272 11.86 23.88 -22.48
CA PHE A 272 11.67 25.16 -21.78
C PHE A 272 12.51 26.29 -22.37
N GLU A 273 13.78 26.03 -22.72
CA GLU A 273 14.64 27.02 -23.36
C GLU A 273 14.11 27.44 -24.75
N ALA A 274 13.60 26.49 -25.54
CA ALA A 274 12.97 26.78 -26.83
C ALA A 274 11.67 27.61 -26.69
N ASP A 275 10.90 27.38 -25.63
CA ASP A 275 9.68 28.13 -25.30
C ASP A 275 9.95 29.48 -24.61
N GLY A 276 11.22 29.86 -24.39
CA GLY A 276 11.60 31.09 -23.69
C GLY A 276 11.38 31.06 -22.18
N LYS A 277 11.08 29.89 -21.60
CA LYS A 277 10.81 29.64 -20.17
C LYS A 277 12.09 29.34 -19.39
N LEU A 278 12.99 30.33 -19.32
CA LEU A 278 14.33 30.15 -18.76
C LEU A 278 14.34 29.89 -17.25
N ILE A 279 13.38 30.46 -16.51
CA ILE A 279 13.28 30.27 -15.05
C ILE A 279 12.84 28.84 -14.74
N GLU A 280 11.86 28.32 -15.48
CA GLU A 280 11.39 26.94 -15.37
C GLU A 280 12.50 25.95 -15.72
N ALA A 281 13.29 26.24 -16.77
CA ALA A 281 14.46 25.43 -17.16
C ALA A 281 15.53 25.37 -16.06
N GLN A 282 15.83 26.51 -15.42
CA GLN A 282 16.76 26.55 -14.29
C GLN A 282 16.22 25.79 -13.08
N ARG A 283 14.95 26.02 -12.72
CA ARG A 283 14.28 25.41 -11.57
C ARG A 283 14.27 23.88 -11.66
N ILE A 284 13.85 23.33 -12.81
CA ILE A 284 13.78 21.87 -12.98
C ILE A 284 15.18 21.24 -12.95
N ARG A 285 16.19 21.93 -13.49
CA ARG A 285 17.58 21.48 -13.49
C ARG A 285 18.11 21.35 -12.08
N GLU A 286 18.02 22.41 -11.27
CA GLU A 286 18.52 22.42 -9.89
C GLU A 286 17.82 21.36 -9.04
N LYS A 287 16.47 21.32 -9.08
CA LYS A 287 15.70 20.37 -8.28
C LYS A 287 16.01 18.91 -8.63
N THR A 288 16.02 18.59 -9.92
CA THR A 288 16.19 17.20 -10.37
C THR A 288 17.62 16.71 -10.15
N LEU A 289 18.63 17.55 -10.34
CA LEU A 289 20.03 17.16 -10.09
C LEU A 289 20.29 16.90 -8.61
N PHE A 290 19.71 17.71 -7.72
CA PHE A 290 19.77 17.46 -6.27
C PHE A 290 19.10 16.13 -5.90
N ASP A 291 17.89 15.87 -6.41
CA ASP A 291 17.17 14.62 -6.13
C ASP A 291 17.96 13.40 -6.66
N LEU A 292 18.61 13.51 -7.83
CA LEU A 292 19.49 12.46 -8.38
C LEU A 292 20.71 12.18 -7.51
N GLU A 293 21.37 13.21 -6.98
CA GLU A 293 22.51 13.05 -6.07
C GLU A 293 22.10 12.31 -4.79
N MET A 294 20.93 12.65 -4.24
CA MET A 294 20.37 11.97 -3.08
C MET A 294 20.03 10.50 -3.37
N LEU A 295 19.40 10.22 -4.52
CA LEU A 295 19.09 8.86 -4.94
C LEU A 295 20.34 7.99 -5.10
N GLU A 296 21.40 8.52 -5.72
CA GLU A 296 22.64 7.75 -5.97
C GLU A 296 23.49 7.54 -4.72
N SER A 297 23.44 8.48 -3.76
CA SER A 297 24.23 8.41 -2.53
C SER A 297 23.51 7.65 -1.40
N MET A 298 22.22 7.91 -1.20
CA MET A 298 21.44 7.39 -0.07
C MET A 298 20.43 6.30 -0.48
N GLY A 299 20.17 6.13 -1.78
CA GLY A 299 19.12 5.23 -2.26
C GLY A 299 17.70 5.78 -2.12
N TYR A 300 17.56 7.04 -1.67
CA TYR A 300 16.28 7.69 -1.41
C TYR A 300 16.40 9.22 -1.59
N CYS A 301 15.30 9.87 -1.97
CA CYS A 301 15.17 11.33 -1.95
C CYS A 301 13.76 11.76 -1.50
N ASN A 302 13.64 12.97 -0.97
CA ASN A 302 12.33 13.51 -0.61
C ASN A 302 11.44 13.67 -1.85
N GLY A 303 10.27 13.04 -1.83
CA GLY A 303 9.37 13.04 -2.99
C GLY A 303 9.75 12.00 -4.05
N ILE A 304 10.46 10.92 -3.67
CA ILE A 304 10.85 9.80 -4.55
C ILE A 304 9.69 9.25 -5.39
N GLU A 305 8.45 9.34 -4.89
CA GLU A 305 7.26 8.88 -5.60
C GLU A 305 7.07 9.57 -6.97
N ASN A 306 7.59 10.79 -7.14
CA ASN A 306 7.53 11.53 -8.41
C ASN A 306 8.43 10.92 -9.50
N TYR A 307 9.36 10.04 -9.11
CA TYR A 307 10.23 9.28 -10.00
C TYR A 307 9.77 7.83 -10.16
N SER A 308 8.62 7.44 -9.57
CA SER A 308 8.13 6.05 -9.55
C SER A 308 8.11 5.39 -10.93
N ARG A 309 7.70 6.09 -11.99
CA ARG A 309 7.70 5.53 -13.35
C ARG A 309 9.08 5.02 -13.78
N HIS A 310 10.12 5.84 -13.54
CA HIS A 310 11.49 5.50 -13.89
C HIS A 310 12.03 4.38 -13.01
N LEU A 311 11.75 4.44 -11.71
CA LEU A 311 12.14 3.42 -10.73
C LEU A 311 11.53 2.06 -11.09
N ASP A 312 10.24 2.02 -11.40
CA ASP A 312 9.53 0.79 -11.79
C ASP A 312 9.89 0.31 -13.21
N GLY A 313 10.54 1.14 -14.03
CA GLY A 313 10.80 0.84 -15.44
C GLY A 313 9.52 0.79 -16.29
N ARG A 314 8.48 1.52 -15.87
CA ARG A 314 7.18 1.60 -16.56
C ARG A 314 7.26 2.45 -17.82
N SER A 315 6.39 2.16 -18.79
CA SER A 315 6.19 3.01 -19.96
C SER A 315 5.47 4.31 -19.58
N ALA A 316 5.68 5.38 -20.36
CA ALA A 316 4.93 6.63 -20.19
C ALA A 316 3.41 6.41 -20.26
N GLY A 317 2.65 7.02 -19.35
CA GLY A 317 1.20 6.85 -19.23
C GLY A 317 0.75 5.59 -18.49
N GLN A 318 1.62 4.59 -18.30
CA GLN A 318 1.28 3.38 -17.55
C GLN A 318 1.03 3.72 -16.07
N PRO A 319 -0.09 3.28 -15.46
CA PRO A 319 -0.38 3.57 -14.04
C PRO A 319 0.64 2.90 -13.10
N PRO A 320 0.82 3.44 -11.88
CA PRO A 320 1.62 2.76 -10.86
C PRO A 320 0.95 1.48 -10.39
N PHE A 321 1.72 0.64 -9.71
CA PHE A 321 1.14 -0.43 -8.91
C PHE A 321 0.35 0.17 -7.75
N VAL A 322 -0.74 -0.47 -7.36
CA VAL A 322 -1.62 -0.07 -6.27
C VAL A 322 -1.97 -1.27 -5.40
N LEU A 323 -2.75 -1.09 -4.34
CA LEU A 323 -3.12 -2.20 -3.45
C LEU A 323 -3.81 -3.34 -4.21
N LEU A 324 -4.62 -3.02 -5.23
CA LEU A 324 -5.31 -4.02 -6.05
C LEU A 324 -4.33 -5.00 -6.73
N ASP A 325 -3.12 -4.55 -7.07
CA ASP A 325 -2.12 -5.42 -7.71
C ASP A 325 -1.42 -6.38 -6.71
N TYR A 326 -1.64 -6.20 -5.40
CA TYR A 326 -1.19 -7.14 -4.36
C TYR A 326 -2.20 -8.27 -4.10
N PHE A 327 -3.45 -8.11 -4.54
CA PHE A 327 -4.45 -9.15 -4.42
C PHE A 327 -4.22 -10.24 -5.47
N PRO A 328 -4.59 -11.51 -5.18
CA PRO A 328 -4.66 -12.51 -6.23
C PRO A 328 -5.79 -12.19 -7.20
N ASP A 329 -5.64 -12.69 -8.43
CA ASP A 329 -6.56 -12.53 -9.57
C ASP A 329 -8.06 -12.75 -9.30
N ASP A 330 -8.39 -13.53 -8.29
CA ASP A 330 -9.75 -13.88 -7.90
C ASP A 330 -10.20 -13.18 -6.61
N PHE A 331 -9.66 -12.03 -6.23
CA PHE A 331 -10.25 -11.27 -5.13
C PHE A 331 -11.64 -10.71 -5.47
N ILE A 332 -12.39 -10.31 -4.45
CA ILE A 332 -13.72 -9.69 -4.57
C ILE A 332 -13.67 -8.30 -3.95
N VAL A 333 -14.29 -7.33 -4.61
CA VAL A 333 -14.43 -5.98 -4.08
C VAL A 333 -15.84 -5.75 -3.58
N PHE A 334 -15.96 -5.17 -2.40
CA PHE A 334 -17.19 -4.65 -1.83
C PHE A 334 -17.02 -3.14 -1.68
N ILE A 335 -17.92 -2.34 -2.25
CA ILE A 335 -17.92 -0.89 -2.03
C ILE A 335 -19.09 -0.56 -1.11
N ASP A 336 -18.77 -0.17 0.12
CA ASP A 336 -19.76 0.34 1.07
C ASP A 336 -20.12 1.80 0.77
N GLU A 337 -21.40 2.13 0.97
CA GLU A 337 -22.01 3.38 0.52
C GLU A 337 -21.59 3.75 -0.92
N SER A 338 -21.83 2.80 -1.84
CA SER A 338 -21.33 2.85 -3.22
C SER A 338 -21.70 4.13 -3.98
N HIS A 339 -22.89 4.68 -3.69
CA HIS A 339 -23.37 5.93 -4.26
C HIS A 339 -22.44 7.13 -3.96
N ILE A 340 -21.58 7.03 -2.94
CA ILE A 340 -20.50 7.97 -2.63
C ILE A 340 -19.15 7.44 -3.13
N GLY A 341 -18.86 6.16 -2.85
CA GLY A 341 -17.58 5.53 -3.18
C GLY A 341 -17.24 5.56 -4.67
N VAL A 342 -18.20 5.23 -5.54
CA VAL A 342 -17.99 5.18 -6.99
C VAL A 342 -17.66 6.56 -7.58
N PRO A 343 -18.42 7.64 -7.30
CA PRO A 343 -18.01 8.99 -7.71
C PRO A 343 -16.64 9.41 -7.17
N GLN A 344 -16.31 9.04 -5.93
CA GLN A 344 -15.02 9.37 -5.32
C GLN A 344 -13.85 8.73 -6.09
N ILE A 345 -13.95 7.44 -6.44
CA ILE A 345 -12.96 6.75 -7.28
C ILE A 345 -12.76 7.49 -8.61
N ARG A 346 -13.85 7.88 -9.26
CA ARG A 346 -13.78 8.62 -10.53
C ARG A 346 -13.13 9.99 -10.41
N GLY A 347 -13.28 10.67 -9.28
CA GLY A 347 -12.79 12.03 -9.05
C GLY A 347 -11.28 12.14 -8.77
N MET A 348 -10.66 11.12 -8.17
CA MET A 348 -9.29 11.23 -7.65
C MET A 348 -8.24 11.56 -8.73
N TYR A 349 -8.29 10.89 -9.88
CA TYR A 349 -7.33 11.10 -10.96
C TYR A 349 -7.34 12.52 -11.50
N ASN A 350 -8.53 13.08 -11.75
CA ASN A 350 -8.65 14.41 -12.36
C ASN A 350 -8.09 15.51 -11.44
N GLY A 351 -8.35 15.41 -10.14
CA GLY A 351 -7.81 16.34 -9.15
C GLY A 351 -6.28 16.27 -9.05
N ASP A 352 -5.73 15.06 -8.99
CA ASP A 352 -4.28 14.85 -8.93
C ASP A 352 -3.57 15.34 -10.20
N ARG A 353 -4.11 15.01 -11.37
CA ARG A 353 -3.56 15.42 -12.67
C ARG A 353 -3.55 16.94 -12.83
N SER A 354 -4.65 17.61 -12.49
CA SER A 354 -4.74 19.08 -12.59
C SER A 354 -3.64 19.76 -11.76
N ARG A 355 -3.48 19.34 -10.49
CA ARG A 355 -2.46 19.86 -9.58
C ARG A 355 -1.04 19.62 -10.09
N LYS A 356 -0.74 18.39 -10.53
CA LYS A 356 0.60 18.04 -11.02
C LYS A 356 0.93 18.69 -12.36
N GLN A 357 -0.06 18.90 -13.23
CA GLN A 357 0.15 19.57 -14.51
C GLN A 357 0.73 20.97 -14.30
N THR A 358 0.19 21.72 -13.32
CA THR A 358 0.73 23.04 -12.97
C THR A 358 2.18 22.96 -12.47
N LEU A 359 2.54 21.96 -11.66
CA LEU A 359 3.93 21.79 -11.23
C LEU A 359 4.87 21.51 -12.42
N VAL A 360 4.42 20.70 -13.38
CA VAL A 360 5.19 20.38 -14.60
C VAL A 360 5.32 21.60 -15.50
N ASP A 361 4.24 22.33 -15.76
CA ASP A 361 4.21 23.48 -16.67
C ASP A 361 5.13 24.62 -16.24
N TYR A 362 5.39 24.71 -14.93
CA TYR A 362 6.24 25.70 -14.27
C TYR A 362 7.58 25.10 -13.76
N GLY A 363 7.97 23.91 -14.24
CA GLY A 363 9.33 23.38 -14.01
C GLY A 363 9.65 23.00 -12.56
N PHE A 364 8.65 22.71 -11.73
CA PHE A 364 8.87 22.14 -10.39
C PHE A 364 9.08 20.62 -10.45
N ARG A 365 8.46 19.93 -11.41
CA ARG A 365 8.56 18.48 -11.59
C ARG A 365 8.68 18.10 -13.07
N LEU A 366 9.31 16.94 -13.32
CA LEU A 366 9.39 16.36 -14.67
C LEU A 366 8.01 15.87 -15.14
N PRO A 367 7.77 15.80 -16.46
CA PRO A 367 6.54 15.22 -17.01
C PRO A 367 6.21 13.83 -16.47
N SER A 368 7.22 12.99 -16.20
CA SER A 368 7.06 11.68 -15.57
C SER A 368 6.33 11.69 -14.22
N ALA A 369 6.33 12.82 -13.50
CA ALA A 369 5.62 12.93 -12.24
C ALA A 369 4.09 12.76 -12.42
N LEU A 370 3.55 13.01 -13.61
CA LEU A 370 2.15 12.77 -13.94
C LEU A 370 1.79 11.27 -13.97
N ASP A 371 2.79 10.40 -14.15
CA ASP A 371 2.63 8.94 -14.16
C ASP A 371 2.68 8.34 -12.74
N ASN A 372 3.01 9.16 -11.73
CA ASN A 372 2.72 8.86 -10.33
C ASN A 372 1.34 9.41 -9.97
N ARG A 373 0.30 8.58 -10.01
CA ARG A 373 -1.08 9.04 -9.94
C ARG A 373 -1.99 7.94 -9.40
N PRO A 374 -3.17 8.27 -8.85
CA PRO A 374 -4.18 7.25 -8.63
C PRO A 374 -4.67 6.66 -9.97
N LEU A 375 -5.28 5.48 -9.89
CA LEU A 375 -5.93 4.86 -11.04
C LEU A 375 -7.04 5.75 -11.61
N THR A 376 -7.22 5.71 -12.93
CA THR A 376 -8.47 6.15 -13.53
C THR A 376 -9.61 5.17 -13.20
N PHE A 377 -10.85 5.57 -13.44
CA PHE A 377 -12.00 4.69 -13.20
C PHE A 377 -11.98 3.47 -14.13
N GLU A 378 -11.52 3.64 -15.36
CA GLU A 378 -11.36 2.57 -16.34
C GLU A 378 -10.27 1.58 -15.90
N GLU A 379 -9.15 2.08 -15.39
CA GLU A 379 -8.05 1.25 -14.87
C GLU A 379 -8.43 0.48 -13.60
N PHE A 380 -9.29 1.06 -12.76
CA PHE A 380 -9.88 0.37 -11.62
C PHE A 380 -10.80 -0.77 -12.08
N ASN A 381 -11.75 -0.49 -12.97
CA ASN A 381 -12.68 -1.50 -13.48
C ASN A 381 -11.96 -2.63 -14.24
N ALA A 382 -10.85 -2.34 -14.92
CA ALA A 382 -10.04 -3.35 -15.60
C ALA A 382 -9.37 -4.35 -14.63
N ARG A 383 -9.08 -3.92 -13.39
CA ARG A 383 -8.47 -4.77 -12.35
C ARG A 383 -9.51 -5.51 -11.51
N VAL A 384 -10.69 -4.92 -11.34
CA VAL A 384 -11.75 -5.48 -10.51
C VAL A 384 -12.66 -6.36 -11.34
N ARG A 385 -12.48 -7.68 -11.24
CA ARG A 385 -13.29 -8.66 -11.98
C ARG A 385 -14.69 -8.86 -11.39
N GLN A 386 -14.81 -8.77 -10.06
CA GLN A 386 -16.07 -8.97 -9.35
C GLN A 386 -16.26 -7.92 -8.26
N LEU A 387 -17.39 -7.23 -8.32
CA LEU A 387 -17.70 -6.06 -7.52
C LEU A 387 -19.13 -6.12 -7.00
N VAL A 388 -19.28 -5.98 -5.68
CA VAL A 388 -20.57 -5.86 -5.00
C VAL A 388 -20.73 -4.42 -4.50
N TYR A 389 -21.73 -3.73 -5.02
CA TYR A 389 -22.13 -2.40 -4.58
C TYR A 389 -23.08 -2.52 -3.38
N ILE A 390 -22.76 -1.85 -2.27
CA ILE A 390 -23.57 -1.90 -1.06
C ILE A 390 -24.10 -0.50 -0.80
N SER A 391 -25.42 -0.33 -0.83
CA SER A 391 -26.05 0.98 -0.66
C SER A 391 -27.52 0.86 -0.26
N ALA A 392 -28.00 1.81 0.54
CA ALA A 392 -29.45 1.99 0.74
C ALA A 392 -30.10 2.71 -0.45
N THR A 393 -29.32 3.49 -1.20
CA THR A 393 -29.75 4.32 -2.32
C THR A 393 -28.77 4.15 -3.48
N PRO A 394 -28.75 2.99 -4.15
CA PRO A 394 -27.82 2.76 -5.25
C PRO A 394 -28.07 3.77 -6.38
N ALA A 395 -26.98 4.26 -6.97
CA ALA A 395 -27.03 5.18 -8.09
C ALA A 395 -27.40 4.44 -9.38
N GLU A 396 -27.90 5.20 -10.37
CA GLU A 396 -28.28 4.66 -11.69
C GLU A 396 -27.14 3.84 -12.35
N TYR A 397 -25.89 4.30 -12.21
CA TYR A 397 -24.73 3.56 -12.73
C TYR A 397 -24.66 2.13 -12.18
N GLU A 398 -24.87 1.95 -10.89
CA GLU A 398 -24.71 0.67 -10.20
C GLU A 398 -25.82 -0.30 -10.61
N LEU A 399 -27.04 0.21 -10.72
CA LEU A 399 -28.22 -0.53 -11.18
C LEU A 399 -28.13 -0.94 -12.66
N GLN A 400 -27.43 -0.16 -13.48
CA GLN A 400 -27.19 -0.51 -14.89
C GLN A 400 -26.08 -1.55 -15.08
N GLN A 401 -25.16 -1.68 -14.11
CA GLN A 401 -24.06 -2.65 -14.19
C GLN A 401 -24.45 -4.04 -13.68
N ALA A 402 -25.29 -4.11 -12.64
CA ALA A 402 -25.77 -5.37 -12.03
C ALA A 402 -26.95 -5.96 -12.81
#